data_AF-A0A7Y0EX88-F1
#
_entry.id   AF-A0A7Y0EX88-F1
#
_cell.length_a   1.000
_cell.length_b   1.000
_cell.length_c   1.000
_cell.angle_alpha   90.00
_cell.angle_beta   90.00
_cell.angle_gamma   90.00
#
_symmetry.space_group_name_H-M   'P 1'
#
loop_
_entity.id
_entity.type
_entity.pdbx_description
1 polymer ?
#
loop_
_entity_poly.entity_id
_entity_poly.type
_entity_poly.pdbx_seq_one_letter_code
_entity_poly.pdbx_strand_id
1 'polypeptide(L)'
;MHAMLWKDWTLLRKNPLYLALGIGLWLFIPVMIAVLSASDPKNPATIDGLSAAQTLAPWYGLLGSELAICTLMANPNEMDMSAAVESDGTVETWRASGHSMLQYCIAKSLLPMLIAEIMSMSILGYLAWGGLAHWSSAAIPETVCIVLTPAVIAFAGEQMLLASHAASVGSFSVVSLVSSVPMLAFIVVMLMMSATWALIVLITFGILAVAFSIISAHRRYPMTLRPIL
;
A
#
# COMPACT_ATOMS: atom_id res chain seq x y z
N MET A 1 -13.25 -12.24 8.42
CA MET A 1 -12.17 -11.78 7.52
C MET A 1 -12.51 -12.01 6.05
N HIS A 2 -12.75 -13.24 5.59
CA HIS A 2 -13.11 -13.52 4.18
C HIS A 2 -14.29 -12.68 3.62
N ALA A 3 -15.38 -12.57 4.38
CA ALA A 3 -16.54 -11.78 3.97
C ALA A 3 -16.20 -10.29 3.77
N MET A 4 -15.24 -9.77 4.54
CA MET A 4 -14.82 -8.37 4.47
C MET A 4 -13.93 -8.13 3.26
N LEU A 5 -12.95 -9.02 3.02
CA LEU A 5 -12.15 -9.00 1.81
C LEU A 5 -13.03 -9.09 0.55
N TRP A 6 -14.05 -9.96 0.57
CA TRP A 6 -15.00 -10.09 -0.54
C TRP A 6 -15.84 -8.84 -0.75
N LYS A 7 -16.30 -8.20 0.33
CA LYS A 7 -17.00 -6.91 0.27
C LYS A 7 -16.12 -5.85 -0.35
N ASP A 8 -14.90 -5.67 0.17
CA ASP A 8 -13.96 -4.64 -0.26
C ASP A 8 -13.58 -4.84 -1.74
N TRP A 9 -13.34 -6.09 -2.16
CA TRP A 9 -13.14 -6.45 -3.56
C TRP A 9 -14.34 -6.10 -4.44
N THR A 10 -15.56 -6.40 -3.98
CA THR A 10 -16.78 -6.10 -4.72
C THR A 10 -17.01 -4.60 -4.87
N LEU A 11 -16.67 -3.81 -3.85
CA LEU A 11 -16.75 -2.34 -3.89
C LEU A 11 -15.74 -1.78 -4.90
N LEU A 12 -14.48 -2.23 -4.83
CA LEU A 12 -13.44 -1.82 -5.77
C LEU A 12 -13.85 -2.12 -7.23
N ARG A 13 -14.38 -3.33 -7.49
CA ARG A 13 -14.78 -3.74 -8.84
C ARG A 13 -15.92 -2.91 -9.42
N LYS A 14 -16.83 -2.42 -8.58
CA LYS A 14 -18.00 -1.64 -9.02
C LYS A 14 -17.67 -0.19 -9.34
N ASN A 15 -16.45 0.25 -9.04
CA ASN A 15 -16.00 1.62 -9.22
C ASN A 15 -15.01 1.73 -10.39
N PRO A 16 -15.49 1.87 -11.64
CA PRO A 16 -14.66 1.82 -12.84
C PRO A 16 -13.63 2.96 -12.91
N LEU A 17 -13.94 4.14 -12.37
CA LEU A 17 -13.00 5.27 -12.32
C LEU A 17 -11.78 4.97 -11.45
N TYR A 18 -11.96 4.28 -10.33
CA TYR A 18 -10.85 3.90 -9.44
C TYR A 18 -9.99 2.82 -10.05
N LEU A 19 -10.63 1.84 -10.71
CA LEU A 19 -9.89 0.84 -11.48
C LEU A 19 -9.11 1.49 -12.62
N ALA A 20 -9.69 2.44 -13.35
CA ALA A 20 -9.01 3.15 -14.43
C ALA A 20 -7.82 3.98 -13.91
N LEU A 21 -8.01 4.72 -12.82
CA LEU A 21 -6.94 5.50 -12.18
C LEU A 21 -5.84 4.59 -11.62
N GLY A 22 -6.21 3.46 -11.02
CA GLY A 22 -5.25 2.47 -10.51
C GLY A 22 -4.47 1.75 -11.56
N ILE A 23 -5.13 1.33 -12.64
CA ILE A 23 -4.44 0.75 -13.80
C ILE A 23 -3.53 1.80 -14.45
N GLY A 24 -3.98 3.06 -14.56
CA GLY A 24 -3.18 4.17 -15.08
C GLY A 24 -1.91 4.41 -14.26
N LEU A 25 -2.03 4.52 -12.93
CA LEU A 25 -0.90 4.72 -12.02
C LEU A 25 0.01 3.48 -11.93
N TRP A 26 -0.57 2.28 -12.03
CA TRP A 26 0.19 1.04 -12.10
C TRP A 26 1.07 0.98 -13.36
N LEU A 27 0.51 1.32 -14.52
CA LEU A 27 1.22 1.31 -15.79
C LEU A 27 2.21 2.48 -15.94
N PHE A 28 2.03 3.57 -15.19
CA PHE A 28 2.90 4.74 -15.26
C PHE A 28 4.37 4.39 -15.00
N ILE A 29 4.66 3.63 -13.96
CA ILE A 29 6.03 3.29 -13.55
C ILE A 29 6.77 2.41 -14.58
N PRO A 30 6.24 1.27 -15.07
CA PRO A 30 6.90 0.49 -16.11
C PRO A 30 7.02 1.25 -17.43
N VAL A 31 6.06 2.11 -17.78
CA VAL A 31 6.17 3.00 -18.95
C VAL A 31 7.31 4.01 -18.77
N MET A 32 7.45 4.61 -17.60
CA MET A 32 8.56 5.52 -17.30
C MET A 32 9.92 4.82 -17.39
N ILE A 33 10.04 3.60 -16.84
CA ILE A 33 11.25 2.78 -16.99
C ILE A 33 11.54 2.51 -18.47
N ALA A 34 10.53 2.11 -19.26
CA ALA A 34 10.70 1.82 -20.68
C ALA A 34 11.12 3.06 -21.49
N VAL A 35 10.53 4.24 -21.22
CA VAL A 35 10.86 5.50 -21.89
C VAL A 35 12.29 5.94 -21.55
N LEU A 36 12.68 5.85 -20.27
CA LEU A 36 14.03 6.19 -19.84
C LEU A 36 15.07 5.26 -20.49
N SER A 37 14.81 3.95 -20.53
CA SER A 37 15.67 2.97 -21.19
C SER A 37 15.77 3.16 -22.70
N ALA A 38 14.71 3.62 -23.38
CA ALA A 38 14.72 3.87 -24.82
C ALA A 38 15.45 5.17 -25.21
N SER A 39 15.59 6.11 -24.28
CA SER A 39 16.17 7.45 -24.54
C SER A 39 17.71 7.46 -24.62
N ASP A 40 18.39 6.42 -24.16
CA ASP A 40 19.83 6.21 -24.39
C ASP A 40 20.11 4.80 -24.96
N PRO A 41 19.80 4.56 -26.24
CA PRO A 41 19.93 3.24 -26.87
C PRO A 41 21.38 2.76 -27.01
N LYS A 42 22.38 3.62 -26.71
CA LYS A 42 23.80 3.26 -26.74
C LYS A 42 24.30 2.72 -25.41
N ASN A 43 23.51 2.79 -24.34
CA ASN A 43 23.91 2.34 -23.02
C ASN A 43 22.81 1.50 -22.33
N PRO A 44 22.42 0.34 -22.88
CA PRO A 44 21.46 -0.57 -22.24
C PRO A 44 21.94 -1.14 -20.88
N ALA A 45 23.15 -0.78 -20.43
CA ALA A 45 23.74 -1.18 -19.16
C ALA A 45 23.66 -0.11 -18.04
N THR A 46 23.10 1.09 -18.28
CA THR A 46 23.12 2.16 -17.25
C THR A 46 21.97 2.17 -16.26
N ILE A 47 20.85 1.47 -16.53
CA ILE A 47 19.78 1.33 -15.54
C ILE A 47 19.82 -0.10 -15.03
N ASP A 48 20.36 -0.27 -13.82
CA ASP A 48 20.16 -1.50 -13.06
C ASP A 48 18.66 -1.62 -12.74
N GLY A 49 17.97 -2.50 -13.47
CA GLY A 49 16.53 -2.68 -13.38
C GLY A 49 16.07 -3.09 -11.99
N LEU A 50 16.92 -3.84 -11.26
CA LEU A 50 16.63 -4.26 -9.90
C LEU A 50 16.68 -3.05 -8.94
N SER A 51 17.71 -2.22 -9.04
CA SER A 51 17.84 -1.00 -8.23
C SER A 51 16.71 -0.01 -8.50
N ALA A 52 16.32 0.14 -9.77
CA ALA A 52 15.17 0.96 -10.15
C ALA A 52 13.87 0.42 -9.52
N ALA A 53 13.61 -0.89 -9.63
CA ALA A 53 12.46 -1.52 -9.00
C ALA A 53 12.48 -1.40 -7.49
N GLN A 54 13.65 -1.51 -6.84
CA GLN A 54 13.80 -1.31 -5.41
C GLN A 54 13.37 0.10 -5.02
N THR A 55 13.92 1.11 -5.67
CA THR A 55 13.59 2.53 -5.40
C THR A 55 12.10 2.83 -5.62
N LEU A 56 11.45 2.11 -6.53
CA LEU A 56 10.04 2.30 -6.88
C LEU A 56 9.09 1.42 -6.06
N ALA A 57 9.58 0.39 -5.38
CA ALA A 57 8.78 -0.51 -4.54
C ALA A 57 7.88 0.21 -3.50
N PRO A 58 8.33 1.29 -2.82
CA PRO A 58 7.48 2.05 -1.91
C PRO A 58 6.27 2.70 -2.58
N TRP A 59 6.39 3.11 -3.85
CA TRP A 59 5.27 3.71 -4.60
C TRP A 59 4.12 2.74 -4.75
N TYR A 60 4.41 1.46 -4.99
CA TYR A 60 3.37 0.43 -5.11
C TYR A 60 2.61 0.21 -3.80
N GLY A 61 3.29 0.35 -2.67
CA GLY A 61 2.63 0.32 -1.37
C GLY A 61 1.64 1.47 -1.19
N LEU A 62 2.06 2.70 -1.51
CA LEU A 62 1.17 3.88 -1.45
C LEU A 62 0.00 3.72 -2.42
N LEU A 63 0.26 3.34 -3.68
CA LEU A 63 -0.77 3.13 -4.68
C LEU A 63 -1.77 2.04 -4.27
N GLY A 64 -1.31 0.95 -3.65
CA GLY A 64 -2.19 -0.08 -3.12
C GLY A 64 -3.20 0.46 -2.10
N SER A 65 -2.75 1.29 -1.15
CA SER A 65 -3.62 1.97 -0.18
C SER A 65 -4.55 2.99 -0.82
N GLU A 66 -4.04 3.85 -1.69
CA GLU A 66 -4.85 4.88 -2.36
C GLU A 66 -5.94 4.27 -3.26
N LEU A 67 -5.66 3.13 -3.91
CA LEU A 67 -6.66 2.42 -4.72
C LEU A 67 -7.71 1.71 -3.89
N ALA A 68 -7.35 1.27 -2.69
CA ALA A 68 -8.27 0.64 -1.76
C ALA A 68 -9.03 1.67 -0.90
N ILE A 69 -8.72 2.99 -0.99
CA ILE A 69 -9.31 4.01 -0.12
C ILE A 69 -10.84 4.05 -0.19
N CYS A 70 -11.42 3.75 -1.36
CA CYS A 70 -12.87 3.70 -1.54
C CYS A 70 -13.55 2.60 -0.71
N THR A 71 -12.79 1.58 -0.28
CA THR A 71 -13.31 0.48 0.54
C THR A 71 -13.52 0.87 1.99
N LEU A 72 -12.96 2.00 2.42
CA LEU A 72 -13.20 2.58 3.73
C LEU A 72 -14.49 3.41 3.78
N MET A 73 -15.03 3.83 2.63
CA MET A 73 -16.20 4.71 2.59
C MET A 73 -17.51 3.96 2.74
N ALA A 74 -18.50 4.65 3.31
CA ALA A 74 -19.85 4.11 3.47
C ALA A 74 -20.59 4.04 2.12
N ASN A 75 -20.35 5.00 1.22
CA ASN A 75 -21.05 5.11 -0.05
C ASN A 75 -20.13 5.59 -1.20
N PRO A 76 -19.32 4.70 -1.80
CA PRO A 76 -18.22 5.11 -2.68
C PRO A 76 -18.63 5.47 -4.12
N ASN A 77 -19.89 5.87 -4.34
CA ASN A 77 -20.47 5.96 -5.69
C ASN A 77 -20.06 7.22 -6.48
N GLU A 78 -19.44 8.21 -5.84
CA GLU A 78 -19.05 9.46 -6.51
C GLU A 78 -17.62 9.85 -6.11
N MET A 79 -16.75 10.01 -7.11
CA MET A 79 -15.43 10.63 -6.93
C MET A 79 -15.64 12.15 -6.91
N ASP A 80 -16.02 12.68 -5.77
CA ASP A 80 -16.20 14.12 -5.57
C ASP A 80 -14.97 14.70 -4.86
N MET A 81 -14.14 15.43 -5.61
CA MET A 81 -12.93 16.08 -5.08
C MET A 81 -13.22 17.17 -4.03
N SER A 82 -14.48 17.59 -3.91
CA SER A 82 -14.95 18.54 -2.90
C SER A 82 -15.61 17.88 -1.69
N ALA A 83 -15.76 16.55 -1.69
CA ALA A 83 -16.41 15.83 -0.61
C ALA A 83 -15.59 15.91 0.68
N ALA A 84 -16.31 16.14 1.79
CA ALA A 84 -15.74 16.08 3.12
C ALA A 84 -15.20 14.68 3.43
N VAL A 85 -14.21 14.63 4.31
CA VAL A 85 -13.65 13.38 4.83
C VAL A 85 -14.75 12.52 5.45
N GLU A 86 -14.92 11.29 4.95
CA GLU A 86 -15.89 10.34 5.49
C GLU A 86 -15.24 9.46 6.58
N SER A 87 -16.04 9.17 7.62
CA SER A 87 -15.70 8.17 8.62
C SER A 87 -15.87 6.76 8.05
N ASP A 88 -15.03 5.83 8.47
CA ASP A 88 -15.09 4.45 8.02
C ASP A 88 -16.48 3.80 8.27
N GLY A 89 -17.18 3.49 7.18
CA GLY A 89 -18.56 3.00 7.20
C GLY A 89 -18.73 1.57 7.75
N THR A 90 -17.63 0.86 7.99
CA THR A 90 -17.64 -0.54 8.46
C THR A 90 -17.18 -0.75 9.90
N VAL A 91 -16.60 0.25 10.54
CA VAL A 91 -16.05 0.13 11.91
C VAL A 91 -17.14 -0.19 12.92
N GLU A 92 -18.24 0.58 12.95
CA GLU A 92 -19.26 0.42 13.99
C GLU A 92 -20.03 -0.88 13.85
N THR A 93 -20.30 -1.33 12.62
CA THR A 93 -20.95 -2.63 12.38
C THR A 93 -20.05 -3.79 12.79
N TRP A 94 -18.74 -3.69 12.54
CA TRP A 94 -17.78 -4.67 13.04
C TRP A 94 -17.69 -4.65 14.56
N ARG A 95 -17.66 -3.46 15.18
CA ARG A 95 -17.65 -3.32 16.64
C ARG A 95 -18.85 -3.99 17.29
N ALA A 96 -20.05 -3.75 16.74
CA ALA A 96 -21.29 -4.33 17.25
C ALA A 96 -21.34 -5.86 17.11
N SER A 97 -20.56 -6.44 16.19
CA SER A 97 -20.51 -7.90 15.97
C SER A 97 -19.71 -8.66 17.04
N GLY A 98 -19.03 -7.97 17.96
CA GLY A 98 -18.23 -8.60 19.02
C GLY A 98 -16.90 -9.20 18.55
N HIS A 99 -16.54 -9.04 17.27
CA HIS A 99 -15.26 -9.49 16.73
C HIS A 99 -14.12 -8.56 17.14
N SER A 100 -12.89 -9.11 17.20
CA SER A 100 -11.70 -8.34 17.54
C SER A 100 -11.44 -7.22 16.55
N MET A 101 -11.12 -6.02 17.06
CA MET A 101 -10.70 -4.88 16.23
C MET A 101 -9.32 -5.07 15.60
N LEU A 102 -8.47 -5.93 16.16
CA LEU A 102 -7.23 -6.32 15.49
C LEU A 102 -7.53 -7.09 14.19
N GLN A 103 -8.53 -7.98 14.23
CA GLN A 103 -8.96 -8.71 13.02
C GLN A 103 -9.55 -7.77 11.98
N TYR A 104 -10.22 -6.69 12.41
CA TYR A 104 -10.70 -5.63 11.52
C TYR A 104 -9.56 -4.93 10.79
N CYS A 105 -8.57 -4.42 11.54
CA CYS A 105 -7.41 -3.72 11.00
C CYS A 105 -6.63 -4.59 10.01
N ILE A 106 -6.42 -5.87 10.35
CA ILE A 106 -5.77 -6.82 9.44
C ILE A 106 -6.63 -7.03 8.19
N ALA A 107 -7.93 -7.29 8.34
CA ALA A 107 -8.81 -7.56 7.20
C ALA A 107 -8.87 -6.40 6.20
N LYS A 108 -8.95 -5.14 6.67
CA LYS A 108 -8.91 -3.95 5.81
C LYS A 108 -7.60 -3.80 5.06
N SER A 109 -6.48 -4.21 5.66
CA SER A 109 -5.17 -4.07 5.04
C SER A 109 -4.87 -5.13 3.96
N LEU A 110 -5.58 -6.27 3.98
CA LEU A 110 -5.28 -7.38 3.06
C LEU A 110 -5.46 -7.01 1.59
N LEU A 111 -6.54 -6.30 1.23
CA LEU A 111 -6.78 -5.90 -0.15
C LEU A 111 -5.73 -4.89 -0.67
N PRO A 112 -5.43 -3.78 0.04
CA PRO A 112 -4.34 -2.87 -0.32
C PRO A 112 -2.99 -3.60 -0.50
N MET A 113 -2.64 -4.50 0.43
CA MET A 113 -1.41 -5.29 0.36
C MET A 113 -1.37 -6.17 -0.88
N LEU A 114 -2.47 -6.88 -1.19
CA LEU A 114 -2.56 -7.72 -2.38
C LEU A 114 -2.43 -6.90 -3.67
N ILE A 115 -3.07 -5.74 -3.75
CA ILE A 115 -2.96 -4.84 -4.91
C ILE A 115 -1.49 -4.39 -5.08
N ALA A 116 -0.87 -3.92 -4.01
CA ALA A 116 0.52 -3.46 -4.02
C ALA A 116 1.50 -4.56 -4.47
N GLU A 117 1.31 -5.79 -3.97
CA GLU A 117 2.12 -6.96 -4.35
C GLU A 117 1.92 -7.36 -5.81
N ILE A 118 0.68 -7.39 -6.30
CA ILE A 118 0.40 -7.70 -7.71
C ILE A 118 1.09 -6.68 -8.63
N MET A 119 1.02 -5.40 -8.28
CA MET A 119 1.69 -4.35 -9.04
C MET A 119 3.21 -4.53 -9.02
N SER A 120 3.81 -4.80 -7.85
CA SER A 120 5.26 -5.04 -7.72
C SER A 120 5.73 -6.27 -8.52
N MET A 121 5.04 -7.40 -8.36
CA MET A 121 5.36 -8.66 -9.03
C MET A 121 5.27 -8.55 -10.55
N SER A 122 4.36 -7.74 -11.08
CA SER A 122 4.26 -7.50 -12.53
C SER A 122 5.51 -6.85 -13.12
N ILE A 123 6.20 -6.00 -12.37
CA ILE A 123 7.45 -5.34 -12.80
C ILE A 123 8.59 -6.33 -12.72
N LEU A 124 8.67 -7.12 -11.65
CA LEU A 124 9.68 -8.17 -11.55
C LEU A 124 9.54 -9.15 -12.74
N GLY A 125 8.30 -9.48 -13.11
CA GLY A 125 7.99 -10.24 -14.33
C GLY A 125 8.47 -9.53 -15.60
N TYR A 126 8.23 -8.23 -15.73
CA TYR A 126 8.69 -7.42 -16.86
C TYR A 126 10.22 -7.35 -16.95
N LEU A 127 10.92 -7.12 -15.83
CA LEU A 127 12.37 -7.06 -15.76
C LEU A 127 13.01 -8.41 -16.06
N ALA A 128 12.41 -9.50 -15.57
CA ALA A 128 12.83 -10.86 -15.90
C ALA A 128 12.68 -11.13 -17.41
N TRP A 129 11.52 -10.78 -17.98
CA TRP A 129 11.24 -10.96 -19.41
C TRP A 129 12.17 -10.12 -20.30
N GLY A 130 12.40 -8.87 -19.93
CA GLY A 130 13.27 -7.94 -20.66
C GLY A 130 14.77 -8.19 -20.49
N GLY A 131 15.18 -9.14 -19.64
CA GLY A 131 16.58 -9.39 -19.33
C GLY A 131 17.27 -8.25 -18.58
N LEU A 132 16.50 -7.40 -17.90
CA LEU A 132 16.97 -6.21 -17.19
C LEU A 132 17.34 -6.46 -15.72
N ALA A 133 17.15 -7.70 -15.24
CA ALA A 133 17.47 -8.13 -13.89
C ALA A 133 18.59 -9.18 -13.90
N HIS A 134 19.62 -8.95 -13.08
CA HIS A 134 20.71 -9.90 -12.88
C HIS A 134 20.40 -10.84 -11.72
N TRP A 135 19.83 -12.01 -12.04
CA TRP A 135 19.46 -13.02 -11.05
C TRP A 135 20.68 -13.79 -10.54
N SER A 136 21.34 -13.24 -9.52
CA SER A 136 22.44 -13.89 -8.80
C SER A 136 22.12 -14.03 -7.31
N SER A 137 22.88 -14.86 -6.59
CA SER A 137 22.73 -14.98 -5.14
C SER A 137 22.96 -13.65 -4.40
N ALA A 138 23.74 -12.74 -4.96
CA ALA A 138 23.96 -11.40 -4.43
C ALA A 138 22.73 -10.49 -4.54
N ALA A 139 21.81 -10.77 -5.47
CA ALA A 139 20.58 -10.02 -5.69
C ALA A 139 19.40 -10.45 -4.78
N ILE A 140 19.57 -11.50 -3.98
CA ILE A 140 18.52 -12.02 -3.08
C ILE A 140 18.02 -10.95 -2.10
N PRO A 141 18.88 -10.22 -1.36
CA PRO A 141 18.41 -9.22 -0.39
C PRO A 141 17.58 -8.11 -1.06
N GLU A 142 17.99 -7.70 -2.25
CA GLU A 142 17.33 -6.67 -3.04
C GLU A 142 15.97 -7.14 -3.56
N THR A 143 15.91 -8.36 -4.10
CA THR A 143 14.65 -8.99 -4.54
C THR A 143 13.66 -9.12 -3.38
N VAL A 144 14.13 -9.59 -2.22
CA VAL A 144 13.29 -9.71 -1.00
C VAL A 144 12.82 -8.33 -0.53
N CYS A 145 13.68 -7.32 -0.61
CA CYS A 145 13.33 -5.94 -0.29
C CYS A 145 12.25 -5.39 -1.25
N ILE A 146 12.36 -5.62 -2.55
CA ILE A 146 11.37 -5.22 -3.57
C ILE A 146 10.01 -5.88 -3.30
N VAL A 147 10.00 -7.18 -2.97
CA VAL A 147 8.75 -7.92 -2.72
C VAL A 147 8.11 -7.46 -1.41
N LEU A 148 8.86 -7.34 -0.32
CA LEU A 148 8.26 -7.02 0.98
C LEU A 148 7.83 -5.56 1.12
N THR A 149 8.51 -4.63 0.45
CA THR A 149 8.27 -3.19 0.66
C THR A 149 6.83 -2.77 0.35
N PRO A 150 6.23 -3.11 -0.80
CA PRO A 150 4.86 -2.74 -1.14
C PRO A 150 3.86 -3.18 -0.08
N ALA A 151 3.94 -4.43 0.39
CA ALA A 151 3.04 -4.94 1.42
C ALA A 151 3.19 -4.22 2.77
N VAL A 152 4.44 -3.97 3.22
CA VAL A 152 4.70 -3.28 4.49
C VAL A 152 4.22 -1.82 4.42
N ILE A 153 4.49 -1.13 3.32
CA ILE A 153 4.07 0.26 3.13
C ILE A 153 2.54 0.35 2.98
N ALA A 154 1.91 -0.53 2.21
CA ALA A 154 0.45 -0.58 2.09
C ALA A 154 -0.23 -0.86 3.43
N PHE A 155 0.31 -1.80 4.21
CA PHE A 155 -0.18 -2.08 5.56
C PHE A 155 -0.06 -0.84 6.45
N ALA A 156 1.11 -0.20 6.50
CA ALA A 156 1.34 0.98 7.33
C ALA A 156 0.45 2.16 6.91
N GLY A 157 0.32 2.40 5.60
CA GLY A 157 -0.58 3.41 5.03
C GLY A 157 -2.03 3.17 5.45
N GLU A 158 -2.50 1.94 5.32
CA GLU A 158 -3.86 1.56 5.73
C GLU A 158 -4.07 1.76 7.24
N GLN A 159 -3.12 1.36 8.07
CA GLN A 159 -3.21 1.60 9.51
C GLN A 159 -3.25 3.09 9.87
N MET A 160 -2.57 3.95 9.09
CA MET A 160 -2.61 5.40 9.26
C MET A 160 -3.96 6.01 8.83
N LEU A 161 -4.54 5.51 7.74
CA LEU A 161 -5.89 5.90 7.28
C LEU A 161 -6.96 5.48 8.30
N LEU A 162 -6.92 4.23 8.76
CA LEU A 162 -7.80 3.73 9.82
C LEU A 162 -7.62 4.52 11.13
N ALA A 163 -6.38 4.87 11.47
CA ALA A 163 -6.06 5.64 12.66
C ALA A 163 -6.50 7.11 12.58
N SER A 164 -6.64 7.68 11.39
CA SER A 164 -7.08 9.06 11.22
C SER A 164 -8.60 9.20 11.12
N HIS A 165 -9.33 8.08 11.05
CA HIS A 165 -10.79 8.05 10.79
C HIS A 165 -11.18 8.87 9.56
N ALA A 166 -10.24 9.01 8.62
CA ALA A 166 -10.32 9.98 7.56
C ALA A 166 -10.05 9.31 6.22
N ALA A 167 -11.12 8.98 5.51
CA ALA A 167 -11.05 8.54 4.12
C ALA A 167 -11.72 9.61 3.25
N SER A 168 -11.02 10.15 2.26
CA SER A 168 -11.60 11.11 1.31
C SER A 168 -11.17 10.74 -0.10
N VAL A 169 -12.15 10.69 -1.01
CA VAL A 169 -11.89 10.51 -2.42
C VAL A 169 -11.60 11.86 -3.04
N GLY A 170 -10.33 12.19 -3.21
CA GLY A 170 -9.98 13.34 -4.05
C GLY A 170 -9.99 14.70 -3.38
N SER A 171 -10.24 14.82 -2.07
CA SER A 171 -9.68 15.97 -1.34
C SER A 171 -8.22 15.67 -1.00
N PHE A 172 -7.32 16.59 -1.36
CA PHE A 172 -5.94 16.59 -0.87
C PHE A 172 -5.96 16.87 0.63
N SER A 173 -6.32 15.85 1.41
CA SER A 173 -6.36 15.95 2.86
C SER A 173 -4.95 15.86 3.41
N VAL A 174 -4.70 16.53 4.55
CA VAL A 174 -3.46 16.38 5.32
C VAL A 174 -3.18 14.90 5.61
N VAL A 175 -4.23 14.09 5.72
CA VAL A 175 -4.14 12.65 5.97
C VAL A 175 -3.53 11.90 4.78
N SER A 176 -3.89 12.22 3.53
CA SER A 176 -3.26 11.62 2.34
C SER A 176 -1.80 12.09 2.18
N LEU A 177 -1.49 13.34 2.56
CA LEU A 177 -0.09 13.78 2.62
C LEU A 177 0.71 12.99 3.65
N VAL A 178 0.14 12.77 4.84
CA VAL A 178 0.78 12.03 5.92
C VAL A 178 0.92 10.54 5.60
N SER A 179 -0.04 9.92 4.90
CA SER A 179 0.06 8.53 4.44
C SER A 179 1.15 8.32 3.37
N SER A 180 1.59 9.38 2.69
CA SER A 180 2.72 9.33 1.74
C SER A 180 4.11 9.35 2.40
N VAL A 181 4.20 9.73 3.69
CA VAL A 181 5.47 9.84 4.42
C VAL A 181 6.26 8.53 4.48
N PRO A 182 5.65 7.36 4.78
CA PRO A 182 6.35 6.07 4.75
C PRO A 182 6.97 5.79 3.38
N MET A 183 6.26 6.08 2.29
CA MET A 183 6.79 5.92 0.93
C MET A 183 8.03 6.79 0.72
N LEU A 184 7.94 8.11 0.98
CA LEU A 184 9.06 9.03 0.79
C LEU A 184 10.28 8.65 1.63
N ALA A 185 10.05 8.30 2.90
CA ALA A 185 11.12 7.88 3.80
C ALA A 185 11.82 6.62 3.29
N PHE A 186 11.06 5.62 2.81
CA PHE A 186 11.65 4.38 2.29
C PHE A 186 12.35 4.56 0.95
N ILE A 187 11.90 5.48 0.08
CA ILE A 187 12.65 5.87 -1.11
C ILE A 187 14.03 6.41 -0.71
N VAL A 188 14.09 7.32 0.26
CA VAL A 188 15.36 7.88 0.75
C VAL A 188 16.24 6.79 1.38
N VAL A 189 15.67 5.90 2.19
CA VAL A 189 16.40 4.77 2.79
C VAL A 189 17.01 3.88 1.70
N MET A 190 16.24 3.54 0.67
CA MET A 190 16.71 2.70 -0.44
C MET A 190 17.78 3.37 -1.29
N LEU A 191 17.78 4.70 -1.39
CA LEU A 191 18.82 5.45 -2.09
C LEU A 191 20.10 5.64 -1.26
N MET A 192 19.99 5.66 0.07
CA MET A 192 21.10 5.99 0.97
C MET A 192 21.78 4.76 1.59
N MET A 193 21.13 3.60 1.55
CA MET A 193 21.59 2.37 2.21
C MET A 193 21.72 1.22 1.23
N SER A 194 22.56 0.22 1.57
CA SER A 194 22.57 -1.03 0.82
C SER A 194 21.28 -1.83 1.06
N ALA A 195 20.93 -2.70 0.11
CA ALA A 195 19.71 -3.51 0.17
C ALA A 195 19.54 -4.29 1.48
N THR A 196 20.63 -4.80 2.06
CA THR A 196 20.60 -5.52 3.36
C THR A 196 20.16 -4.61 4.51
N TRP A 197 20.70 -3.40 4.59
CA TRP A 197 20.31 -2.45 5.65
C TRP A 197 18.90 -1.91 5.42
N ALA A 198 18.53 -1.62 4.18
CA ALA A 198 17.17 -1.23 3.81
C ALA A 198 16.16 -2.32 4.21
N LEU A 199 16.48 -3.59 3.99
CA LEU A 199 15.65 -4.72 4.41
C LEU A 199 15.50 -4.81 5.93
N ILE A 200 16.58 -4.62 6.70
CA ILE A 200 16.52 -4.61 8.17
C ILE A 200 15.62 -3.47 8.67
N VAL A 201 15.77 -2.27 8.12
CA VAL A 201 14.92 -1.11 8.43
C VAL A 201 13.46 -1.41 8.09
N LEU A 202 13.20 -2.02 6.93
CA LEU A 202 11.86 -2.42 6.49
C LEU A 202 11.20 -3.41 7.46
N ILE A 203 11.91 -4.47 7.83
CA ILE A 203 11.38 -5.48 8.76
C ILE A 203 11.09 -4.84 10.12
N THR A 204 12.00 -4.01 10.61
CA THR A 204 11.84 -3.30 11.89
C THR A 204 10.62 -2.38 11.84
N PHE A 205 10.44 -1.64 10.75
CA PHE A 205 9.29 -0.79 10.54
C PHE A 205 7.98 -1.58 10.46
N GLY A 206 7.96 -2.71 9.75
CA GLY A 206 6.80 -3.60 9.68
C GLY A 206 6.38 -4.13 11.06
N ILE A 207 7.35 -4.58 11.88
CA ILE A 207 7.10 -5.02 13.26
C ILE A 207 6.51 -3.86 14.09
N LEU A 208 7.08 -2.66 13.98
CA LEU A 208 6.58 -1.48 14.67
C LEU A 208 5.15 -1.13 14.23
N ALA A 209 4.86 -1.16 12.93
CA ALA A 209 3.53 -0.89 12.41
C ALA A 209 2.48 -1.86 12.97
N VAL A 210 2.82 -3.16 13.05
CA VAL A 210 1.97 -4.18 13.67
C VAL A 210 1.79 -3.91 15.16
N ALA A 211 2.87 -3.62 15.89
CA ALA A 211 2.79 -3.30 17.32
C ALA A 211 1.92 -2.07 17.60
N PHE A 212 2.09 -1.00 16.82
CA PHE A 212 1.26 0.20 16.92
C PHE A 212 -0.21 -0.08 16.56
N SER A 213 -0.47 -0.91 15.55
CA SER A 213 -1.84 -1.34 15.21
C SER A 213 -2.50 -2.07 16.38
N ILE A 214 -1.79 -3.01 17.02
CA ILE A 214 -2.28 -3.74 18.20
C ILE A 214 -2.58 -2.76 19.36
N ILE A 215 -1.63 -1.90 19.71
CA ILE A 215 -1.78 -0.92 20.80
C ILE A 215 -2.94 0.03 20.51
N SER A 216 -3.05 0.53 19.27
CA SER A 216 -4.10 1.44 18.82
C SER A 216 -5.47 0.77 18.89
N ALA A 217 -5.60 -0.46 18.39
CA ALA A 217 -6.84 -1.23 18.45
C ALA A 217 -7.31 -1.43 19.89
N HIS A 218 -6.41 -1.79 20.81
CA HIS A 218 -6.73 -1.94 22.23
C HIS A 218 -7.11 -0.63 22.92
N ARG A 219 -6.43 0.48 22.59
CA ARG A 219 -6.71 1.80 23.19
C ARG A 219 -8.02 2.40 22.71
N ARG A 220 -8.30 2.31 21.41
CA ARG A 220 -9.50 2.92 20.79
C ARG A 220 -10.76 2.09 21.03
N TYR A 221 -10.60 0.78 21.15
CA TYR A 221 -11.70 -0.16 21.31
C TYR A 221 -11.44 -1.08 22.51
N PRO A 222 -11.52 -0.55 23.75
CA PRO A 222 -11.40 -1.38 24.94
C PRO A 222 -12.50 -2.45 24.91
N MET A 223 -12.14 -3.71 25.22
CA MET A 223 -13.00 -4.91 25.24
C MET A 223 -14.25 -4.79 26.13
N THR A 224 -14.36 -3.72 26.91
CA THR A 224 -15.52 -3.42 27.74
C THR A 224 -16.45 -2.45 27.02
N LEU A 225 -17.36 -2.98 26.20
CA LEU A 225 -18.67 -2.35 26.09
C LEU A 225 -19.32 -2.50 27.47
N ARG A 226 -19.23 -1.46 28.31
CA ARG A 226 -20.09 -1.42 29.50
C ARG A 226 -21.54 -1.47 28.98
N PRO A 227 -22.39 -2.36 29.51
CA PRO A 227 -23.80 -2.31 29.19
C PRO A 227 -24.32 -0.91 29.52
N ILE A 228 -25.06 -0.33 28.58
CA ILE A 228 -25.89 0.84 28.87
C ILE A 228 -26.97 0.33 29.83
N LEU A 229 -26.79 0.64 31.12
CA LEU A 229 -27.83 0.53 32.14
C LEU A 229 -28.72 1.77 32.05
#